data_AF-A0A9D4IMQ5-F1
#
_entry.id   AF-A0A9D4IMQ5-F1
#
_cell.length_a   1.000
_cell.length_b   1.000
_cell.length_c   1.000
_cell.angle_alpha   90.00
_cell.angle_beta   90.00
_cell.angle_gamma   90.00
#
_symmetry.space_group_name_H-M   'P 1'
#
loop_
_entity.id
_entity.type
_entity.pdbx_description
1 polymer ?
#
loop_
_entity_poly.entity_id
_entity_poly.type
_entity_poly.pdbx_seq_one_letter_code
_entity_poly.pdbx_strand_id
1 'polypeptide(L)'
;MKTAFKIDTFWYRYEFAKSRGMIHFHGLCWRSDREPHNLLHEALKNGLDEDVCASKLSEWAQQNFAMTAMHPAGSDASGNPNKDLWPPPEGNAPAPPESKNPLFKLFMDISQSENSILEDHLLLTNKINLHRCSSYCLVSKKGMKHKVCGMKHKVCRMEFGSENMQGKAIRDSPAIVKDKNGSLRLEMKRDHPFLVQHSQYHTQAWRANGDISLILSKSSPDNPSISDIIATEKYVSGYACKGNQPTGEVVDLFNAMVNATDETSSTDGKSLCTKLLMNTIKRDISSMEAAYELTGLPLFHSSHQFQSVSMSGSRVLEKNWQHLHKKYTSG
;
A
#
# COMPACT_ATOMS: atom_id res chain seq x y z
N MET A 1 0.68 -19.11 -5.48
CA MET A 1 1.35 -17.98 -6.15
C MET A 1 1.82 -18.33 -7.56
N LYS A 2 2.82 -19.20 -7.74
CA LYS A 2 3.31 -19.59 -9.07
C LYS A 2 2.25 -20.27 -9.95
N THR A 3 1.54 -21.27 -9.44
CA THR A 3 0.53 -21.99 -10.24
C THR A 3 -0.68 -21.12 -10.59
N ALA A 4 -1.23 -20.40 -9.61
CA ALA A 4 -2.47 -19.64 -9.79
C ALA A 4 -2.26 -18.28 -10.50
N PHE A 5 -1.17 -17.57 -10.18
CA PHE A 5 -0.93 -16.20 -10.64
C PHE A 5 0.29 -16.06 -11.53
N LYS A 6 1.00 -17.15 -11.82
CA LYS A 6 2.28 -17.16 -12.56
C LYS A 6 3.36 -16.27 -11.96
N ILE A 7 3.25 -15.96 -10.66
CA ILE A 7 4.25 -15.19 -9.92
C ILE A 7 5.34 -16.14 -9.43
N ASP A 8 6.56 -15.99 -9.93
CA ASP A 8 7.74 -16.76 -9.55
C ASP A 8 8.78 -15.92 -8.82
N THR A 9 8.77 -14.60 -9.04
CA THR A 9 9.65 -13.65 -8.39
C THR A 9 8.85 -12.68 -7.55
N PHE A 10 9.26 -12.50 -6.29
CA PHE A 10 8.57 -11.61 -5.37
C PHE A 10 9.50 -11.06 -4.28
N TRP A 11 9.08 -9.93 -3.74
CA TRP A 11 9.65 -9.32 -2.55
C TRP A 11 8.53 -8.73 -1.70
N TYR A 12 8.51 -9.10 -0.43
CA TYR A 12 7.57 -8.62 0.58
C TYR A 12 8.32 -8.04 1.76
N ARG A 13 7.80 -6.96 2.31
CA ARG A 13 8.24 -6.37 3.58
C ARG A 13 7.04 -6.21 4.49
N TYR A 14 7.14 -6.74 5.70
CA TYR A 14 6.15 -6.56 6.75
C TYR A 14 6.44 -5.27 7.51
N GLU A 15 5.38 -4.53 7.81
CA GLU A 15 5.42 -3.26 8.52
C GLU A 15 4.32 -3.21 9.59
N PHE A 16 4.65 -2.57 10.71
CA PHE A 16 3.72 -2.32 11.82
C PHE A 16 3.46 -0.80 11.88
N ALA A 17 2.33 -0.36 11.32
CA ALA A 17 1.92 1.04 11.45
C ALA A 17 1.06 1.22 12.70
N LYS A 18 1.52 2.09 13.61
CA LYS A 18 0.79 2.45 14.86
C LYS A 18 -0.67 2.88 14.62
N SER A 19 -0.97 3.52 13.49
CA SER A 19 -2.32 3.96 13.15
C SER A 19 -3.23 2.89 12.52
N ARG A 20 -2.71 1.69 12.20
CA ARG A 20 -3.44 0.67 11.45
C ARG A 20 -3.83 -0.56 12.28
N GLY A 21 -3.32 -0.68 13.51
CA GLY A 21 -3.73 -1.72 14.48
C GLY A 21 -3.39 -3.17 14.11
N MET A 22 -2.99 -3.45 12.87
CA MET A 22 -2.67 -4.78 12.34
C MET A 22 -1.41 -4.73 11.47
N ILE A 23 -0.77 -5.89 11.31
CA ILE A 23 0.37 -6.07 10.38
C ILE A 23 -0.11 -5.81 8.94
N HIS A 24 0.66 -5.03 8.19
CA HIS A 24 0.49 -4.92 6.74
C HIS A 24 1.80 -5.25 6.05
N PHE A 25 1.74 -5.58 4.76
CA PHE A 25 2.94 -5.79 3.97
C PHE A 25 2.91 -4.94 2.70
N HIS A 26 4.11 -4.55 2.28
CA HIS A 26 4.35 -4.01 0.95
C HIS A 26 4.93 -5.13 0.10
N GLY A 27 4.42 -5.29 -1.12
CA GLY A 27 4.78 -6.40 -1.99
C GLY A 27 5.04 -5.97 -3.41
N LEU A 28 6.07 -6.54 -4.01
CA LEU A 28 6.31 -6.53 -5.44
C LEU A 28 6.31 -7.97 -5.95
N CYS A 29 5.58 -8.18 -7.03
CA CYS A 29 5.41 -9.49 -7.64
C CYS A 29 5.68 -9.40 -9.12
N TRP A 30 6.52 -10.28 -9.63
CA TRP A 30 6.82 -10.43 -11.04
C TRP A 30 6.27 -11.75 -11.53
N ARG A 31 5.62 -11.68 -12.69
CA ARG A 31 5.13 -12.87 -13.37
C ARG A 31 6.20 -13.41 -14.29
N SER A 32 6.32 -14.73 -14.34
CA SER A 32 7.24 -15.43 -15.24
C SER A 32 6.93 -15.17 -16.72
N ASP A 33 5.67 -14.92 -17.05
CA ASP A 33 5.20 -14.67 -18.43
C ASP A 33 5.39 -13.23 -18.90
N ARG A 34 5.59 -12.27 -17.98
CA ARG A 34 5.73 -10.82 -18.27
C ARG A 34 4.55 -10.24 -19.06
N GLU A 35 3.41 -10.92 -19.06
CA GLU A 35 2.28 -10.65 -19.95
C GLU A 35 1.76 -9.20 -19.93
N PRO A 36 1.54 -8.53 -18.78
CA PRO A 36 1.03 -7.16 -18.80
C PRO A 36 2.02 -6.17 -19.44
N HIS A 37 3.33 -6.46 -19.36
CA HIS A 37 4.36 -5.65 -20.00
C HIS A 37 4.39 -5.92 -21.51
N ASN A 38 4.31 -7.19 -21.92
CA ASN A 38 4.22 -7.58 -23.33
C ASN A 38 3.00 -6.93 -24.00
N LEU A 39 1.82 -7.03 -23.38
CA LEU A 39 0.57 -6.46 -23.91
C LEU A 39 0.69 -4.96 -24.18
N LEU A 40 1.26 -4.20 -23.23
CA LEU A 40 1.44 -2.76 -23.39
C LEU A 40 2.50 -2.45 -24.46
N HIS A 41 3.63 -3.15 -24.45
CA HIS A 41 4.72 -2.93 -25.41
C HIS A 41 4.29 -3.24 -26.84
N GLU A 42 3.64 -4.38 -27.08
CA GLU A 42 3.15 -4.79 -28.40
C GLU A 42 2.06 -3.86 -28.92
N ALA A 43 1.14 -3.44 -28.04
CA ALA A 43 0.10 -2.50 -28.43
C ALA A 43 0.69 -1.17 -28.90
N LEU A 44 1.72 -0.66 -28.21
CA LEU A 44 2.45 0.54 -28.62
C LEU A 44 3.24 0.33 -29.92
N LYS A 45 3.92 -0.81 -30.08
CA LYS A 45 4.67 -1.15 -31.30
C LYS A 45 3.76 -1.23 -32.53
N ASN A 46 2.52 -1.71 -32.34
CA ASN A 46 1.52 -1.79 -33.39
C ASN A 46 0.76 -0.47 -33.62
N GLY A 47 1.11 0.61 -32.90
CA GLY A 47 0.48 1.91 -33.04
C GLY A 47 -0.98 1.93 -32.59
N LEU A 48 -1.38 1.04 -31.67
CA LEU A 48 -2.73 1.02 -31.14
C LEU A 48 -2.99 2.26 -30.27
N ASP A 49 -4.23 2.73 -30.30
CA ASP A 49 -4.71 3.80 -29.43
C ASP A 49 -4.54 3.42 -27.94
N GLU A 50 -4.25 4.41 -27.10
CA GLU A 50 -4.10 4.23 -25.65
C GLU A 50 -5.39 3.70 -25.00
N ASP A 51 -6.58 4.04 -25.54
CA ASP A 51 -7.85 3.50 -25.07
C ASP A 51 -8.01 2.00 -25.38
N VAL A 52 -7.52 1.56 -26.55
CA VAL A 52 -7.48 0.13 -26.91
C VAL A 52 -6.48 -0.61 -26.02
N CYS A 53 -5.32 -0.01 -25.76
CA CYS A 53 -4.33 -0.56 -24.83
C CYS A 53 -4.91 -0.74 -23.43
N ALA A 54 -5.58 0.30 -22.90
CA ALA A 54 -6.21 0.27 -21.59
C ALA A 54 -7.31 -0.81 -21.50
N SER A 55 -8.09 -0.99 -22.56
CA SER A 55 -9.14 -2.02 -22.63
C SER A 55 -8.56 -3.42 -22.56
N LYS A 56 -7.54 -3.72 -23.37
CA LYS A 56 -6.83 -5.01 -23.34
C LYS A 56 -6.19 -5.31 -21.98
N LEU A 57 -5.52 -4.31 -21.38
CA LEU A 57 -4.93 -4.47 -20.04
C LEU A 57 -5.99 -4.68 -18.96
N SER A 58 -7.13 -3.98 -19.06
CA SER A 58 -8.25 -4.11 -18.13
C SER A 58 -8.88 -5.50 -18.20
N GLU A 59 -9.16 -6.00 -19.40
CA GLU A 59 -9.68 -7.36 -19.60
C GLU A 59 -8.72 -8.41 -19.04
N TRP A 60 -7.43 -8.27 -19.36
CA TRP A 60 -6.40 -9.17 -18.84
C TRP A 60 -6.32 -9.14 -17.30
N ALA A 61 -6.34 -7.95 -16.69
CA ALA A 61 -6.28 -7.78 -15.24
C ALA A 61 -7.51 -8.36 -14.54
N GLN A 62 -8.69 -8.21 -15.14
CA GLN A 62 -9.92 -8.82 -14.66
C GLN A 62 -9.84 -10.35 -14.72
N GLN A 63 -9.39 -10.92 -15.84
CA GLN A 63 -9.32 -12.38 -16.02
C GLN A 63 -8.27 -13.05 -15.13
N ASN A 64 -7.10 -12.41 -14.92
CA ASN A 64 -5.98 -13.03 -14.21
C ASN A 64 -5.97 -12.75 -12.71
N PHE A 65 -6.57 -11.64 -12.28
CA PHE A 65 -6.52 -11.19 -10.88
C PHE A 65 -7.87 -10.81 -10.30
N ALA A 66 -8.96 -10.94 -11.07
CA ALA A 66 -10.26 -10.42 -10.69
C ALA A 66 -10.18 -8.96 -10.22
N MET A 67 -9.34 -8.16 -10.89
CA MET A 67 -9.24 -6.73 -10.61
C MET A 67 -10.51 -6.04 -11.07
N THR A 68 -10.99 -5.10 -10.27
CA THR A 68 -12.18 -4.31 -10.57
C THR A 68 -12.17 -2.97 -9.84
N ALA A 69 -12.84 -1.98 -10.43
CA ALA A 69 -13.27 -0.75 -9.76
C ALA A 69 -14.81 -0.57 -9.84
N MET A 70 -15.51 -1.64 -10.18
CA MET A 70 -16.97 -1.75 -10.20
C MET A 70 -17.49 -2.38 -8.90
N HIS A 71 -18.63 -1.90 -8.40
CA HIS A 71 -19.25 -2.44 -7.21
C HIS A 71 -19.84 -3.84 -7.47
N PRO A 72 -19.65 -4.84 -6.60
CA PRO A 72 -20.16 -6.21 -6.81
C PRO A 72 -21.68 -6.32 -6.89
N ALA A 73 -22.38 -5.32 -6.38
CA ALA A 73 -23.84 -5.21 -6.50
C ALA A 73 -24.31 -5.12 -7.96
N GLY A 74 -23.44 -4.73 -8.89
CA GLY A 74 -23.76 -4.59 -10.30
C GLY A 74 -24.77 -3.49 -10.58
N SER A 75 -25.45 -3.63 -11.71
CA SER A 75 -26.46 -2.70 -12.22
C SER A 75 -27.79 -3.40 -12.49
N ASP A 76 -28.85 -2.61 -12.58
CA ASP A 76 -30.16 -3.04 -13.07
C ASP A 76 -30.16 -3.27 -14.59
N ALA A 77 -31.30 -3.71 -15.14
CA ALA A 77 -31.46 -3.95 -16.57
C ALA A 77 -31.31 -2.68 -17.44
N SER A 78 -31.39 -1.49 -16.84
CA SER A 78 -31.19 -0.20 -17.52
C SER A 78 -29.74 0.29 -17.39
N GLY A 79 -28.87 -0.45 -16.72
CA GLY A 79 -27.47 -0.10 -16.47
C GLY A 79 -27.25 0.81 -15.25
N ASN A 80 -28.29 1.16 -14.49
CA ASN A 80 -28.13 1.97 -13.29
C ASN A 80 -27.53 1.12 -12.15
N PRO A 81 -26.56 1.63 -11.38
CA PRO A 81 -25.99 0.87 -10.28
C PRO A 81 -27.03 0.49 -9.21
N ASN A 82 -26.95 -0.73 -8.67
CA ASN A 82 -27.85 -1.25 -7.63
C ASN A 82 -27.54 -0.63 -6.25
N LYS A 83 -27.85 0.66 -6.09
CA LYS A 83 -27.51 1.47 -4.90
C LYS A 83 -28.18 1.00 -3.61
N ASP A 84 -29.27 0.26 -3.67
CA ASP A 84 -29.90 -0.32 -2.48
C ASP A 84 -29.02 -1.37 -1.78
N LEU A 85 -27.98 -1.86 -2.47
CA LEU A 85 -26.98 -2.76 -1.92
C LEU A 85 -25.66 -2.06 -1.54
N TRP A 86 -25.60 -0.73 -1.70
CA TRP A 86 -24.45 0.10 -1.31
C TRP A 86 -24.69 0.71 0.07
N PRO A 87 -23.66 0.87 0.91
CA PRO A 87 -23.83 1.52 2.19
C PRO A 87 -24.03 3.05 2.03
N PRO A 88 -24.58 3.73 3.04
CA PRO A 88 -24.66 5.18 3.06
C PRO A 88 -23.29 5.88 2.93
N PRO A 89 -23.25 7.11 2.36
CA PRO A 89 -24.39 7.88 1.87
C PRO A 89 -24.72 7.65 0.38
N GLU A 90 -23.95 6.84 -0.36
CA GLU A 90 -24.22 6.61 -1.79
C GLU A 90 -25.35 5.62 -2.06
N GLY A 91 -25.73 4.84 -1.04
CA GLY A 91 -26.86 3.91 -1.06
C GLY A 91 -27.56 3.79 0.30
N ASN A 92 -28.38 2.75 0.44
CA ASN A 92 -29.28 2.55 1.58
C ASN A 92 -29.05 1.24 2.33
N ALA A 93 -28.05 0.44 1.95
CA ALA A 93 -27.82 -0.87 2.55
C ALA A 93 -27.40 -0.74 4.02
N PRO A 94 -28.09 -1.40 4.95
CA PRO A 94 -27.69 -1.40 6.35
C PRO A 94 -26.36 -2.13 6.52
N ALA A 95 -25.57 -1.68 7.49
CA ALA A 95 -24.40 -2.44 7.91
C ALA A 95 -24.84 -3.81 8.44
N PRO A 96 -24.16 -4.92 8.06
CA PRO A 96 -24.48 -6.22 8.62
C PRO A 96 -24.27 -6.20 10.14
N PRO A 97 -25.06 -6.96 10.92
CA PRO A 97 -24.85 -7.09 12.36
C PRO A 97 -23.47 -7.70 12.62
N GLU A 98 -22.89 -7.43 13.81
CA GLU A 98 -21.53 -7.86 14.14
C GLU A 98 -21.34 -9.39 14.06
N SER A 99 -22.38 -10.17 14.38
CA SER A 99 -22.40 -11.63 14.22
C SER A 99 -22.27 -12.11 12.77
N LYS A 100 -22.50 -11.23 11.80
CA LYS A 100 -22.35 -11.46 10.36
C LYS A 100 -21.20 -10.64 9.77
N ASN A 101 -20.28 -10.11 10.59
CA ASN A 101 -19.14 -9.35 10.12
C ASN A 101 -18.27 -10.24 9.19
N PRO A 102 -18.09 -9.87 7.91
CA PRO A 102 -17.38 -10.70 6.94
C PRO A 102 -15.89 -10.87 7.29
N LEU A 103 -15.34 -10.02 8.16
CA LEU A 103 -13.94 -10.07 8.59
C LEU A 103 -13.64 -11.22 9.57
N PHE A 104 -14.66 -11.85 10.16
CA PHE A 104 -14.50 -12.96 11.10
C PHE A 104 -14.57 -14.34 10.46
N LYS A 105 -14.75 -14.42 9.13
CA LYS A 105 -14.84 -15.69 8.39
C LYS A 105 -13.56 -15.92 7.60
N LEU A 106 -13.06 -17.15 7.60
CA LEU A 106 -12.02 -17.52 6.63
C LEU A 106 -12.66 -17.66 5.26
N PHE A 107 -11.87 -17.42 4.20
CA PHE A 107 -12.36 -17.64 2.83
C PHE A 107 -12.76 -19.11 2.59
N MET A 108 -12.04 -20.04 3.23
CA MET A 108 -12.31 -21.48 3.15
C MET A 108 -13.64 -21.89 3.79
N ASP A 109 -14.22 -21.04 4.65
CA ASP A 109 -15.51 -21.32 5.31
C ASP A 109 -16.71 -20.89 4.43
N ILE A 110 -16.45 -20.22 3.31
CA ILE A 110 -17.48 -19.78 2.38
C ILE A 110 -17.84 -20.95 1.45
N SER A 111 -19.14 -21.19 1.29
CA SER A 111 -19.65 -22.15 0.32
C SER A 111 -19.11 -21.83 -1.08
N GLN A 112 -18.76 -22.86 -1.85
CA GLN A 112 -18.24 -22.71 -3.21
C GLN A 112 -19.30 -22.27 -4.23
N SER A 113 -20.56 -22.08 -3.82
CA SER A 113 -21.59 -21.56 -4.71
C SER A 113 -21.28 -20.12 -5.14
N GLU A 114 -21.55 -19.80 -6.42
CA GLU A 114 -21.32 -18.46 -6.98
C GLU A 114 -22.02 -17.37 -6.16
N ASN A 115 -23.25 -17.64 -5.71
CA ASN A 115 -24.02 -16.72 -4.87
C ASN A 115 -23.34 -16.41 -3.54
N SER A 116 -22.78 -17.43 -2.86
CA SER A 116 -22.07 -17.23 -1.59
C SER A 116 -20.76 -16.47 -1.79
N ILE A 117 -20.03 -16.74 -2.88
CA ILE A 117 -18.80 -16.02 -3.21
C ILE A 117 -19.11 -14.55 -3.54
N LEU A 118 -20.18 -14.28 -4.28
CA LEU A 118 -20.61 -12.93 -4.62
C LEU A 118 -21.10 -12.15 -3.38
N GLU A 119 -21.92 -12.77 -2.53
CA GLU A 119 -22.38 -12.17 -1.28
C GLU A 119 -21.20 -11.80 -0.37
N ASP A 120 -20.23 -12.71 -0.23
CA ASP A 120 -19.01 -12.46 0.54
C ASP A 120 -18.18 -11.29 -0.03
N HIS A 121 -18.02 -11.23 -1.36
CA HIS A 121 -17.33 -10.11 -2.03
C HIS A 121 -18.07 -8.78 -1.84
N LEU A 122 -19.39 -8.78 -1.91
CA LEU A 122 -20.24 -7.61 -1.70
C LEU A 122 -20.09 -7.09 -0.26
N LEU A 123 -20.22 -7.96 0.73
CA LEU A 123 -20.11 -7.60 2.15
C LEU A 123 -18.72 -7.05 2.48
N LEU A 124 -17.66 -7.70 1.98
CA LEU A 124 -16.29 -7.19 2.13
C LEU A 124 -16.12 -5.85 1.44
N THR A 125 -16.61 -5.70 0.21
CA THR A 125 -16.49 -4.44 -0.53
C THR A 125 -17.09 -3.28 0.24
N ASN A 126 -18.31 -3.45 0.74
CA ASN A 126 -19.02 -2.47 1.56
C ASN A 126 -18.27 -2.15 2.87
N LYS A 127 -17.57 -3.14 3.46
CA LYS A 127 -16.91 -2.99 4.75
C LYS A 127 -15.53 -2.33 4.65
N ILE A 128 -14.73 -2.68 3.64
CA ILE A 128 -13.28 -2.37 3.62
C ILE A 128 -12.78 -1.73 2.32
N ASN A 129 -13.47 -1.88 1.19
CA ASN A 129 -12.97 -1.36 -0.09
C ASN A 129 -13.50 0.04 -0.43
N LEU A 130 -14.36 0.62 0.40
CA LEU A 130 -14.83 1.99 0.22
C LEU A 130 -13.95 2.99 0.97
N HIS A 131 -13.29 3.88 0.23
CA HIS A 131 -12.50 4.95 0.81
C HIS A 131 -13.39 5.99 1.48
N ARG A 132 -13.14 6.26 2.76
CA ARG A 132 -13.67 7.44 3.44
C ARG A 132 -12.52 8.32 3.85
N CYS A 133 -12.56 9.57 3.41
CA CYS A 133 -11.52 10.53 3.74
C CYS A 133 -11.43 10.71 5.25
N SER A 134 -10.22 10.67 5.79
CA SER A 134 -9.92 10.90 7.20
C SER A 134 -8.76 11.88 7.36
N SER A 135 -8.47 12.28 8.59
CA SER A 135 -7.30 13.13 8.90
C SER A 135 -5.98 12.53 8.41
N TYR A 136 -5.90 11.21 8.24
CA TYR A 136 -4.72 10.53 7.71
C TYR A 136 -4.49 10.83 6.22
N CYS A 137 -5.54 10.82 5.39
CA CYS A 137 -5.38 10.98 3.95
C CYS A 137 -5.53 12.43 3.48
N LEU A 138 -6.28 13.27 4.21
CA LEU A 138 -6.48 14.67 3.88
C LEU A 138 -5.25 15.50 4.27
N VAL A 139 -4.49 15.93 3.27
CA VAL A 139 -3.26 16.70 3.45
C VAL A 139 -3.39 18.10 2.86
N SER A 140 -2.88 19.11 3.57
CA SER A 140 -2.75 20.46 3.02
C SER A 140 -1.53 20.52 2.09
N LYS A 141 -1.72 20.94 0.84
CA LYS A 141 -0.57 21.23 -0.05
C LYS A 141 0.12 22.52 0.40
N LYS A 142 1.46 22.50 0.50
CA LYS A 142 2.26 23.72 0.70
C LYS A 142 1.94 24.71 -0.44
N GLY A 143 1.58 25.95 -0.10
CA GLY A 143 1.29 27.01 -1.08
C GLY A 143 -0.16 27.10 -1.59
N MET A 144 -1.03 26.11 -1.33
CA MET A 144 -2.45 26.20 -1.70
C MET A 144 -3.29 26.74 -0.54
N LYS A 145 -3.40 28.07 -0.45
CA LYS A 145 -4.43 28.75 0.34
C LYS A 145 -5.57 29.15 -0.59
N HIS A 146 -6.81 29.03 -0.11
CA HIS A 146 -7.97 29.58 -0.79
C HIS A 146 -7.80 31.10 -0.90
N LYS A 147 -7.85 31.65 -2.13
CA LYS A 147 -7.54 33.07 -2.40
C LYS A 147 -8.45 34.04 -1.67
N VAL A 148 -9.68 33.63 -1.32
CA VAL A 148 -10.70 34.49 -0.71
C VAL A 148 -10.74 34.36 0.81
N CYS A 149 -10.65 33.15 1.36
CA CYS A 149 -10.79 32.93 2.82
C CYS A 149 -9.48 32.58 3.53
N GLY A 150 -8.36 32.44 2.80
CA GLY A 150 -7.05 32.13 3.36
C GLY A 150 -6.87 30.71 3.93
N MET A 151 -7.92 29.89 3.98
CA MET A 151 -7.88 28.53 4.53
C MET A 151 -7.08 27.58 3.61
N LYS A 152 -6.39 26.61 4.22
CA LYS A 152 -5.62 25.58 3.50
C LYS A 152 -6.58 24.53 2.94
N HIS A 153 -6.67 24.42 1.62
CA HIS A 153 -7.48 23.39 0.97
C HIS A 153 -6.85 22.01 1.19
N LYS A 154 -7.58 21.09 1.84
CA LYS A 154 -7.10 19.70 2.01
C LYS A 154 -7.49 18.83 0.82
N VAL A 155 -6.51 18.09 0.32
CA VAL A 155 -6.68 17.15 -0.80
C VAL A 155 -6.36 15.75 -0.29
N CYS A 156 -7.14 14.77 -0.72
CA CYS A 156 -6.88 13.38 -0.39
C CYS A 156 -5.62 12.89 -1.11
N ARG A 157 -4.62 12.44 -0.33
CA ARG A 157 -3.37 11.87 -0.88
C ARG A 157 -3.57 10.56 -1.68
N MET A 158 -4.74 9.93 -1.52
CA MET A 158 -5.18 8.73 -2.24
C MET A 158 -6.02 9.09 -3.49
N GLU A 159 -6.11 10.38 -3.84
CA GLU A 159 -6.74 10.88 -5.08
C GLU A 159 -8.27 10.69 -5.13
N PHE A 160 -8.94 10.67 -3.96
CA PHE A 160 -10.41 10.71 -3.85
C PHE A 160 -10.95 12.14 -3.67
N GLY A 161 -10.38 13.09 -4.42
CA GLY A 161 -10.81 14.48 -4.40
C GLY A 161 -10.29 15.29 -3.20
N SER A 162 -11.12 16.23 -2.75
CA SER A 162 -10.81 17.20 -1.69
C SER A 162 -11.79 17.10 -0.54
N GLU A 163 -11.52 17.78 0.58
CA GLU A 163 -12.41 17.79 1.74
C GLU A 163 -13.86 18.20 1.40
N ASN A 164 -14.04 19.10 0.43
CA ASN A 164 -15.35 19.63 0.01
C ASN A 164 -15.98 18.89 -1.17
N MET A 165 -15.18 18.13 -1.93
CA MET A 165 -15.62 17.40 -3.12
C MET A 165 -14.90 16.06 -3.12
N GLN A 166 -15.50 15.11 -2.42
CA GLN A 166 -14.92 13.78 -2.19
C GLN A 166 -15.40 12.78 -3.25
N GLY A 167 -14.57 11.76 -3.47
CA GLY A 167 -14.82 10.70 -4.44
C GLY A 167 -14.03 10.90 -5.74
N LYS A 168 -13.87 9.81 -6.48
CA LYS A 168 -13.34 9.81 -7.85
C LYS A 168 -14.49 9.99 -8.84
N ALA A 169 -14.18 10.54 -10.02
CA ALA A 169 -15.11 10.57 -11.13
C ALA A 169 -15.49 9.15 -11.58
N ILE A 170 -16.76 8.96 -11.91
CA ILE A 170 -17.27 7.75 -12.55
C ILE A 170 -16.62 7.63 -13.94
N ARG A 171 -16.37 6.39 -14.37
CA ARG A 171 -15.77 6.09 -15.69
C ARG A 171 -16.48 4.93 -16.32
N ASP A 172 -16.92 5.11 -17.55
CA ASP A 172 -17.59 4.07 -18.34
C ASP A 172 -16.61 3.12 -19.04
N SER A 173 -15.35 3.52 -19.19
CA SER A 173 -14.27 2.76 -19.81
C SER A 173 -12.96 2.82 -19.01
N PRO A 174 -12.08 1.81 -19.12
CA PRO A 174 -10.75 1.86 -18.52
C PRO A 174 -9.85 2.91 -19.20
N ALA A 175 -8.80 3.37 -18.51
CA ALA A 175 -7.72 4.18 -19.11
C ALA A 175 -6.37 3.92 -18.46
N ILE A 176 -5.32 4.22 -19.22
CA ILE A 176 -3.98 4.43 -18.69
C ILE A 176 -3.84 5.92 -18.36
N VAL A 177 -3.60 6.23 -17.08
CA VAL A 177 -3.46 7.61 -16.58
C VAL A 177 -2.11 7.79 -15.91
N LYS A 178 -1.66 9.04 -15.78
CA LYS A 178 -0.51 9.38 -14.94
C LYS A 178 -0.97 9.69 -13.52
N ASP A 179 -0.32 9.09 -12.53
CA ASP A 179 -0.52 9.43 -11.12
C ASP A 179 0.12 10.80 -10.79
N LYS A 180 -0.04 11.26 -9.55
CA LYS A 180 0.57 12.52 -9.07
C LYS A 180 2.12 12.56 -9.17
N ASN A 181 2.77 11.41 -9.29
CA ASN A 181 4.22 11.29 -9.44
C ASN A 181 4.64 11.13 -10.92
N GLY A 182 3.68 11.15 -11.85
CA GLY A 182 3.91 10.96 -13.28
C GLY A 182 4.02 9.50 -13.72
N SER A 183 3.84 8.54 -12.83
CA SER A 183 3.88 7.10 -13.12
C SER A 183 2.59 6.66 -13.79
N LEU A 184 2.68 5.72 -14.73
CA LEU A 184 1.51 5.18 -15.43
C LEU A 184 0.73 4.23 -14.52
N ARG A 185 -0.60 4.34 -14.55
CA ARG A 185 -1.53 3.52 -13.79
C ARG A 185 -2.74 3.15 -14.65
N LEU A 186 -3.16 1.89 -14.56
CA LEU A 186 -4.44 1.44 -15.10
C LEU A 186 -5.57 1.83 -14.13
N GLU A 187 -6.48 2.68 -14.57
CA GLU A 187 -7.78 2.92 -13.92
C GLU A 187 -8.85 2.12 -14.66
N MET A 188 -9.52 1.22 -13.95
CA MET A 188 -10.60 0.41 -14.50
C MET A 188 -11.91 1.19 -14.58
N LYS A 189 -12.90 0.63 -15.30
CA LYS A 189 -14.29 1.10 -15.28
C LYS A 189 -14.79 1.21 -13.84
N ARG A 190 -15.50 2.30 -13.53
CA ARG A 190 -15.90 2.68 -12.17
C ARG A 190 -17.32 3.21 -12.14
N ASP A 191 -18.15 2.58 -11.32
CA ASP A 191 -19.53 2.98 -11.02
C ASP A 191 -19.69 3.63 -9.64
N HIS A 192 -18.76 3.39 -8.72
CA HIS A 192 -18.81 3.89 -7.35
C HIS A 192 -17.68 4.90 -7.07
N PRO A 193 -17.99 6.14 -6.63
CA PRO A 193 -17.00 7.21 -6.49
C PRO A 193 -15.95 6.93 -5.39
N PHE A 194 -16.32 6.16 -4.37
CA PHE A 194 -15.43 5.83 -3.24
C PHE A 194 -14.78 4.45 -3.31
N LEU A 195 -15.10 3.65 -4.32
CA LEU A 195 -14.56 2.29 -4.38
C LEU A 195 -13.07 2.33 -4.70
N VAL A 196 -12.25 1.68 -3.89
CA VAL A 196 -10.84 1.46 -4.19
C VAL A 196 -10.75 0.34 -5.22
N GLN A 197 -10.01 0.57 -6.31
CA GLN A 197 -9.73 -0.49 -7.28
C GLN A 197 -8.98 -1.61 -6.56
N HIS A 198 -9.49 -2.83 -6.64
CA HIS A 198 -8.98 -3.96 -5.85
C HIS A 198 -9.05 -5.25 -6.66
N SER A 199 -8.36 -6.29 -6.18
CA SER A 199 -8.53 -7.67 -6.65
C SER A 199 -9.55 -8.37 -5.75
N GLN A 200 -10.61 -8.92 -6.32
CA GLN A 200 -11.59 -9.73 -5.58
C GLN A 200 -10.89 -10.89 -4.86
N TYR A 201 -10.01 -11.61 -5.56
CA TYR A 201 -9.27 -12.74 -4.97
C TYR A 201 -8.48 -12.32 -3.74
N HIS A 202 -7.78 -11.18 -3.81
CA HIS A 202 -7.04 -10.67 -2.65
C HIS A 202 -7.98 -10.28 -1.52
N THR A 203 -9.01 -9.47 -1.79
CA THR A 203 -9.94 -9.02 -0.75
C THR A 203 -10.60 -10.21 -0.06
N GLN A 204 -11.01 -11.24 -0.81
CA GLN A 204 -11.65 -12.40 -0.22
C GLN A 204 -10.67 -13.29 0.54
N ALA A 205 -9.47 -13.56 0.01
CA ALA A 205 -8.49 -14.38 0.71
C ALA A 205 -7.88 -13.68 1.94
N TRP A 206 -7.61 -12.37 1.85
CA TRP A 206 -6.94 -11.60 2.89
C TRP A 206 -7.90 -11.01 3.92
N ARG A 207 -9.19 -10.83 3.57
CA ARG A 207 -10.21 -10.19 4.41
C ARG A 207 -9.83 -8.78 4.87
N ALA A 208 -8.94 -8.09 4.16
CA ALA A 208 -8.65 -6.68 4.39
C ALA A 208 -8.46 -5.96 3.06
N ASN A 209 -8.49 -4.63 3.10
CA ASN A 209 -8.28 -3.85 1.89
C ASN A 209 -6.82 -3.93 1.45
N GLY A 210 -6.62 -3.93 0.13
CA GLY A 210 -5.31 -3.97 -0.49
C GLY A 210 -5.21 -2.92 -1.58
N ASP A 211 -4.07 -2.24 -1.65
CA ASP A 211 -3.73 -1.36 -2.77
C ASP A 211 -2.95 -2.17 -3.81
N ILE A 212 -3.68 -2.86 -4.68
CA ILE A 212 -3.12 -3.71 -5.74
C ILE A 212 -3.20 -2.97 -7.07
N SER A 213 -2.05 -2.82 -7.72
CA SER A 213 -1.95 -2.19 -9.03
C SER A 213 -0.94 -2.89 -9.92
N LEU A 214 -1.15 -2.77 -11.22
CA LEU A 214 -0.15 -3.17 -12.21
C LEU A 214 0.92 -2.07 -12.30
N ILE A 215 2.18 -2.48 -12.31
CA ILE A 215 3.29 -1.60 -12.68
C ILE A 215 3.34 -1.58 -14.20
N LEU A 216 3.09 -0.42 -14.80
CA LEU A 216 3.06 -0.26 -16.24
C LEU A 216 4.39 0.34 -16.73
N SER A 217 4.98 -0.29 -17.73
CA SER A 217 6.16 0.21 -18.45
C SER A 217 5.88 0.20 -19.96
N LYS A 218 6.26 1.29 -20.64
CA LYS A 218 6.15 1.40 -22.10
C LYS A 218 7.40 0.86 -22.83
N SER A 219 8.49 0.55 -22.12
CA SER A 219 9.72 0.07 -22.73
C SER A 219 9.65 -1.41 -23.10
N SER A 220 10.65 -1.93 -23.81
CA SER A 220 10.70 -3.35 -24.17
C SER A 220 10.89 -4.22 -22.92
N PRO A 221 10.16 -5.34 -22.77
CA PRO A 221 10.39 -6.31 -21.70
C PRO A 221 11.77 -6.97 -21.74
N ASP A 222 12.37 -7.10 -22.92
CA ASP A 222 13.70 -7.70 -23.10
C ASP A 222 14.83 -6.65 -23.03
N ASN A 223 14.49 -5.38 -23.23
CA ASN A 223 15.42 -4.27 -23.13
C ASN A 223 14.74 -3.06 -22.45
N PRO A 224 14.53 -3.13 -21.12
CA PRO A 224 13.83 -2.10 -20.38
C PRO A 224 14.62 -0.79 -20.40
N SER A 225 13.90 0.33 -20.45
CA SER A 225 14.53 1.64 -20.41
C SER A 225 15.24 1.87 -19.08
N ILE A 226 16.35 2.61 -19.10
CA ILE A 226 17.07 3.01 -17.88
C ILE A 226 16.13 3.72 -16.90
N SER A 227 15.18 4.53 -17.39
CA SER A 227 14.20 5.20 -16.55
C SER A 227 13.28 4.24 -15.80
N ASP A 228 12.83 3.16 -16.45
CA ASP A 228 11.97 2.16 -15.81
C ASP A 228 12.72 1.31 -14.79
N ILE A 229 13.99 1.01 -15.07
CA ILE A 229 14.88 0.33 -14.12
C ILE A 229 15.04 1.21 -12.87
N ILE A 230 15.41 2.48 -13.04
CA ILE A 230 15.59 3.42 -11.92
C ILE A 230 14.27 3.64 -11.16
N ALA A 231 13.14 3.73 -11.84
CA ALA A 231 11.84 3.88 -11.18
C ALA A 231 11.51 2.67 -10.29
N THR A 232 11.75 1.46 -10.80
CA THR A 232 11.55 0.21 -10.06
C THR A 232 12.51 0.12 -8.86
N GLU A 233 13.80 0.42 -9.07
CA GLU A 233 14.82 0.45 -8.02
C GLU A 233 14.46 1.44 -6.90
N LYS A 234 14.04 2.67 -7.26
CA LYS A 234 13.61 3.69 -6.29
C LYS A 234 12.39 3.25 -5.49
N TYR A 235 11.45 2.52 -6.12
CA TYR A 235 10.31 1.98 -5.40
C TYR A 235 10.76 0.93 -4.38
N VAL A 236 11.55 -0.08 -4.81
CA VAL A 236 12.06 -1.15 -3.94
C VAL A 236 12.86 -0.57 -2.78
N SER A 237 13.88 0.25 -3.09
CA SER A 237 14.73 0.89 -2.09
C SER A 237 13.96 1.81 -1.17
N GLY A 238 12.99 2.56 -1.71
CA GLY A 238 12.11 3.43 -0.95
C GLY A 238 11.35 2.68 0.15
N TYR A 239 10.81 1.49 -0.15
CA TYR A 239 10.11 0.67 0.85
C TYR A 239 11.05 -0.16 1.71
N ALA A 240 12.14 -0.70 1.16
CA ALA A 240 13.15 -1.44 1.92
C ALA A 240 13.79 -0.56 3.01
N CYS A 241 14.05 0.70 2.68
CA CYS A 241 14.67 1.69 3.57
C CYS A 241 13.64 2.56 4.31
N LYS A 242 12.33 2.29 4.18
CA LYS A 242 11.29 3.10 4.83
C LYS A 242 11.34 2.89 6.34
N GLY A 243 11.92 3.87 7.03
CA GLY A 243 11.93 3.93 8.48
C GLY A 243 10.52 4.14 9.05
N ASN A 244 10.31 3.70 10.28
CA ASN A 244 9.12 4.05 11.04
C ASN A 244 9.15 5.55 11.33
N GLN A 245 8.03 6.24 11.11
CA GLN A 245 7.89 7.63 11.55
C GLN A 245 8.01 7.66 13.09
N PRO A 246 8.80 8.58 13.67
CA PRO A 246 8.83 8.77 15.12
C PRO A 246 7.42 9.12 15.61
N THR A 247 7.03 8.67 16.81
CA THR A 247 5.77 9.13 17.40
C THR A 247 5.85 10.60 17.79
N GLY A 248 4.68 11.25 17.90
CA GLY A 248 4.58 12.58 18.50
C GLY A 248 5.26 12.61 19.88
N GLU A 249 5.11 11.56 20.69
CA GLU A 249 5.78 11.43 21.98
C GLU A 249 7.31 11.36 21.88
N VAL A 250 7.87 10.70 20.85
CA VAL A 250 9.32 10.69 20.61
C VAL A 250 9.80 12.07 20.18
N VAL A 251 9.01 12.80 19.38
CA VAL A 251 9.31 14.19 18.99
C VAL A 251 9.18 15.14 20.18
N ASP A 252 8.17 14.98 21.02
CA ASP A 252 7.93 15.79 22.21
C ASP A 252 8.99 15.53 23.28
N LEU A 253 9.39 14.27 23.45
CA LEU A 253 10.53 13.90 24.30
C LEU A 253 11.82 14.51 23.77
N PHE A 254 12.03 14.47 22.44
CA PHE A 254 13.19 15.11 21.81
C PHE A 254 13.20 16.62 22.06
N ASN A 255 12.07 17.29 21.84
CA ASN A 255 11.91 18.73 22.08
C ASN A 255 12.10 19.07 23.56
N ALA A 256 11.51 18.30 24.47
CA ALA A 256 11.64 18.50 25.91
C ALA A 256 13.09 18.33 26.38
N MET A 257 13.82 17.35 25.84
CA MET A 257 15.23 17.15 26.17
C MET A 257 16.14 18.24 25.60
N VAL A 258 15.89 18.70 24.37
CA VAL A 258 16.63 19.82 23.75
C VAL A 258 16.37 21.13 24.50
N ASN A 259 15.13 21.39 24.89
CA ASN A 259 14.75 22.58 25.65
C ASN A 259 15.19 22.52 27.11
N ALA A 260 15.43 21.32 27.67
CA ALA A 260 15.98 21.15 29.01
C ALA A 260 17.50 21.42 29.06
N THR A 261 18.16 21.53 27.91
CA THR A 261 19.56 21.96 27.79
C THR A 261 19.63 23.43 27.40
N ASP A 262 19.33 24.31 28.35
CA ASP A 262 19.79 25.71 28.27
C ASP A 262 21.29 25.80 28.59
N GLU A 263 21.93 26.86 28.10
CA GLU A 263 23.38 27.18 28.10
C GLU A 263 24.07 27.15 29.49
N THR A 264 23.31 26.92 30.57
CA THR A 264 23.79 26.85 31.95
C THR A 264 24.01 25.43 32.47
N SER A 265 23.59 24.40 31.73
CA SER A 265 23.77 23.01 32.13
C SER A 265 25.10 22.46 31.60
N SER A 266 25.98 21.98 32.49
CA SER A 266 27.25 21.30 32.18
C SER A 266 27.07 19.90 31.57
N THR A 267 25.97 19.71 30.84
CA THR A 267 25.56 18.42 30.29
C THR A 267 26.28 18.21 28.96
N ASP A 268 27.38 17.45 28.99
CA ASP A 268 28.12 17.07 27.79
C ASP A 268 27.17 16.37 26.78
N GLY A 269 27.26 16.77 25.50
CA GLY A 269 26.42 16.29 24.41
C GLY A 269 26.43 14.76 24.23
N LYS A 270 27.49 14.07 24.67
CA LYS A 270 27.57 12.60 24.73
C LYS A 270 26.59 12.02 25.75
N SER A 271 26.39 12.66 26.90
CA SER A 271 25.40 12.22 27.89
C SER A 271 23.98 12.45 27.36
N LEU A 272 23.75 13.52 26.60
CA LEU A 272 22.49 13.79 25.92
C LEU A 272 22.22 12.75 24.82
N CYS A 273 23.22 12.46 23.97
CA CYS A 273 23.14 11.41 22.95
C CYS A 273 22.93 10.02 23.55
N THR A 274 23.52 9.74 24.72
CA THR A 274 23.34 8.47 25.44
C THR A 274 21.94 8.37 26.05
N LYS A 275 21.42 9.45 26.66
CA LYS A 275 20.02 9.52 27.14
C LYS A 275 19.03 9.43 25.99
N LEU A 276 19.35 10.03 24.84
CA LEU A 276 18.61 9.89 23.59
C LEU A 276 18.58 8.43 23.15
N LEU A 277 19.73 7.77 23.00
CA LEU A 277 19.82 6.35 22.65
C LEU A 277 19.01 5.47 23.61
N MET A 278 19.17 5.65 24.93
CA MET A 278 18.48 4.87 25.95
C MET A 278 16.95 5.08 25.94
N ASN A 279 16.47 6.29 25.62
CA ASN A 279 15.04 6.55 25.52
C ASN A 279 14.46 6.31 24.12
N THR A 280 15.27 6.33 23.05
CA THR A 280 14.83 5.95 21.69
C THR A 280 14.62 4.44 21.59
N ILE A 281 15.30 3.65 22.44
CA ILE A 281 15.01 2.22 22.64
C ILE A 281 13.60 2.00 23.21
N LYS A 282 13.00 2.99 23.88
CA LYS A 282 11.60 2.96 24.32
C LYS A 282 10.65 3.40 23.20
N ARG A 283 10.78 2.83 22.01
CA ARG A 283 9.69 2.94 21.02
C ARG A 283 8.51 2.13 21.56
N ASP A 284 7.30 2.68 21.59
CA ASP A 284 6.15 1.82 21.90
C ASP A 284 6.01 0.80 20.77
N ILE A 285 6.07 -0.46 21.15
CA ILE A 285 5.87 -1.62 20.28
C ILE A 285 4.41 -2.01 20.45
N SER A 286 3.66 -2.08 19.35
CA SER A 286 2.28 -2.56 19.40
C SER A 286 2.26 -4.01 19.89
N SER A 287 1.17 -4.46 20.54
CA SER A 287 1.04 -5.86 20.99
C SER A 287 1.25 -6.86 19.83
N MET A 288 0.78 -6.52 18.63
CA MET A 288 0.96 -7.32 17.42
C MET A 288 2.41 -7.38 16.96
N GLU A 289 3.13 -6.26 17.03
CA GLU A 289 4.55 -6.22 16.70
C GLU A 289 5.36 -7.02 17.73
N ALA A 290 5.06 -6.87 19.03
CA ALA A 290 5.71 -7.66 20.07
C ALA A 290 5.45 -9.17 19.88
N ALA A 291 4.21 -9.55 19.57
CA ALA A 291 3.86 -10.94 19.29
C ALA A 291 4.62 -11.47 18.07
N TYR A 292 4.73 -10.68 16.99
CA TYR A 292 5.48 -11.06 15.80
C TYR A 292 6.98 -11.22 16.09
N GLU A 293 7.60 -10.26 16.77
CA GLU A 293 9.02 -10.34 17.15
C GLU A 293 9.32 -11.60 17.99
N LEU A 294 8.41 -11.98 18.88
CA LEU A 294 8.52 -13.22 19.67
C LEU A 294 8.46 -14.50 18.81
N THR A 295 7.88 -14.45 17.61
CA THR A 295 7.89 -15.61 16.70
C THR A 295 9.24 -15.83 16.02
N GLY A 296 10.12 -14.83 16.00
CA GLY A 296 11.39 -14.89 15.27
C GLY A 296 11.23 -14.97 13.74
N LEU A 297 10.04 -14.67 13.21
CA LEU A 297 9.78 -14.66 11.77
C LEU A 297 10.49 -13.47 11.08
N PRO A 298 10.96 -13.65 9.84
CA PRO A 298 11.66 -12.58 9.12
C PRO A 298 10.69 -11.48 8.67
N LEU A 299 11.06 -10.21 8.94
CA LEU A 299 10.30 -9.02 8.52
C LEU A 299 10.25 -8.79 7.00
N PHE A 300 10.87 -9.68 6.22
CA PHE A 300 10.78 -9.69 4.77
C PHE A 300 10.68 -11.12 4.26
N HIS A 301 10.08 -11.28 3.08
CA HIS A 301 9.99 -12.56 2.39
C HIS A 301 10.28 -12.35 0.90
N SER A 302 11.17 -13.14 0.32
CA SER A 302 11.55 -12.98 -1.09
C SER A 302 11.89 -14.31 -1.75
N SER A 303 11.67 -14.38 -3.06
CA SER A 303 12.13 -15.48 -3.90
C SER A 303 13.65 -15.46 -4.12
N HIS A 304 14.32 -14.35 -3.80
CA HIS A 304 15.76 -14.17 -3.92
C HIS A 304 16.43 -14.18 -2.55
N GLN A 305 17.63 -14.75 -2.49
CA GLN A 305 18.47 -14.69 -1.29
C GLN A 305 19.29 -13.40 -1.34
N PHE A 306 19.27 -12.65 -0.24
CA PHE A 306 20.07 -11.44 -0.09
C PHE A 306 21.26 -11.73 0.80
N GLN A 307 22.45 -11.31 0.35
CA GLN A 307 23.62 -11.26 1.20
C GLN A 307 23.70 -9.86 1.81
N SER A 308 23.62 -9.79 3.15
CA SER A 308 23.85 -8.54 3.86
C SER A 308 25.36 -8.30 3.94
N VAL A 309 25.87 -7.43 3.07
CA VAL A 309 27.27 -7.04 3.10
C VAL A 309 27.38 -5.77 3.94
N SER A 310 28.05 -5.85 5.09
CA SER A 310 28.38 -4.63 5.81
C SER A 310 29.47 -3.89 5.04
N MET A 311 29.11 -2.80 4.35
CA MET A 311 30.09 -1.95 3.67
C MET A 311 31.13 -1.35 4.63
N SER A 312 30.82 -1.34 5.93
CA SER A 312 31.66 -0.85 7.00
C SER A 312 32.13 -1.96 7.94
N GLY A 313 32.03 -3.25 7.57
CA GLY A 313 32.35 -4.39 8.45
C GLY A 313 31.34 -4.57 9.60
N SER A 314 31.25 -5.75 10.19
CA SER A 314 30.42 -5.97 11.38
C SER A 314 31.20 -5.57 12.63
N ARG A 315 30.52 -4.96 13.61
CA ARG A 315 31.10 -4.76 14.94
C ARG A 315 30.49 -5.80 15.87
N VAL A 316 31.33 -6.69 16.38
CA VAL A 316 30.92 -7.71 17.36
C VAL A 316 31.33 -7.22 18.74
N LEU A 317 30.39 -7.21 19.67
CA LEU A 317 30.66 -7.01 21.09
C LEU A 317 31.16 -8.33 21.67
N GLU A 318 32.37 -8.34 22.22
CA GLU A 318 32.83 -9.50 23.00
C GLU A 318 31.98 -9.66 24.27
N LYS A 319 31.87 -10.90 24.76
CA LYS A 319 31.10 -11.31 25.95
C LYS A 319 31.34 -10.46 27.21
N ASN A 320 32.42 -9.68 27.25
CA ASN A 320 32.84 -8.88 28.39
C ASN A 320 32.61 -7.37 28.20
N TRP A 321 31.94 -6.94 27.13
CA TRP A 321 31.55 -5.53 26.88
C TRP A 321 32.69 -4.50 26.79
N GLN A 322 33.95 -4.95 26.72
CA GLN A 322 35.12 -4.07 26.87
C GLN A 322 35.71 -3.57 25.54
N HIS A 323 35.56 -4.28 24.42
CA HIS A 323 36.12 -3.85 23.13
C HIS A 323 35.20 -4.15 21.93
N LEU A 324 35.16 -3.20 20.98
CA LEU A 324 34.47 -3.28 19.69
C LEU A 324 35.52 -3.40 18.58
N HIS A 325 35.69 -4.59 17.99
CA HIS A 325 36.51 -4.77 16.80
C HIS A 325 35.66 -4.77 15.53
N LYS A 326 36.22 -4.23 14.45
CA LYS A 326 35.62 -4.16 13.12
C LYS A 326 36.03 -5.43 12.37
N LYS A 327 35.11 -6.36 12.16
CA LYS A 327 35.35 -7.59 11.41
C LYS A 327 34.90 -7.38 9.97
N TYR A 328 35.84 -7.44 9.04
CA TYR A 328 35.51 -7.47 7.62
C TYR A 328 35.28 -8.93 7.24
N THR A 329 34.07 -9.27 6.80
CA THR A 329 33.80 -10.58 6.20
C THR A 329 34.37 -10.56 4.78
N SER A 330 35.44 -11.30 4.55
CA SER A 330 35.83 -11.70 3.20
C SER A 330 34.74 -12.63 2.66
N GLY A 331 34.27 -12.35 1.44
CA GLY A 331 33.09 -12.96 0.82
C GLY A 331 33.17 -14.46 0.58
#